data_AF-A0A2D8SAL3-F1
#
_entry.id   AF-A0A2D8SAL3-F1
#
_cell.length_a   1.000
_cell.length_b   1.000
_cell.length_c   1.000
_cell.angle_alpha   90.00
_cell.angle_beta   90.00
_cell.angle_gamma   90.00
#
_symmetry.space_group_name_H-M   'P 1'
#
loop_
_entity.id
_entity.type
_entity.pdbx_description
1 polymer ?
#
loop_
_entity_poly.entity_id
_entity_poly.type
_entity_poly.pdbx_seq_one_letter_code
_entity_poly.pdbx_strand_id
1 'polypeptide(L)' 'MQCQEFLAGDINGDYIINVQDVVLTVNLVMIGEYNSAADLNSDGTIDVLDIVQIINIILN' A
#
# COMPACT_ATOMS: atom_id res chain seq x y z
N MET A 1 -23.55 1.02 -9.95
CA MET A 1 -22.08 0.85 -9.93
C MET A 1 -21.69 0.92 -8.47
N GLN A 2 -21.23 -0.19 -7.89
CA GLN A 2 -20.73 -0.17 -6.51
C GLN A 2 -19.35 0.48 -6.59
N CYS A 3 -19.18 1.67 -6.02
CA CYS A 3 -17.86 2.26 -5.88
C CYS A 3 -17.15 1.39 -4.86
N GLN A 4 -16.13 0.63 -5.28
CA GLN A 4 -15.33 -0.16 -4.36
C GLN A 4 -14.64 0.83 -3.42
N GLU A 5 -14.80 0.67 -2.11
CA GLU A 5 -14.13 1.55 -1.16
C GLU A 5 -12.63 1.40 -1.35
N PHE A 6 -11.98 2.53 -1.62
CA PHE A 6 -10.53 2.59 -1.71
C PHE A 6 -9.99 2.80 -0.29
N LEU A 7 -9.25 1.81 0.21
CA LEU A 7 -8.55 1.89 1.48
C LEU A 7 -7.05 2.04 1.20
N ALA A 8 -6.49 3.20 1.53
CA ALA A 8 -5.06 3.42 1.40
C ALA A 8 -4.29 2.43 2.29
N GLY A 9 -3.30 1.74 1.72
CA GLY A 9 -2.53 0.68 2.37
C GLY A 9 -3.06 -0.75 2.18
N ASP A 10 -4.25 -0.92 1.60
CA ASP A 10 -4.80 -2.23 1.21
C ASP A 10 -4.46 -2.51 -0.27
N ILE A 11 -3.42 -3.31 -0.49
CA ILE A 11 -2.82 -3.50 -1.82
C ILE A 11 -3.46 -4.68 -2.55
N ASN A 12 -3.97 -5.67 -1.81
CA ASN A 12 -4.65 -6.83 -2.40
C ASN A 12 -6.18 -6.61 -2.55
N GLY A 13 -6.73 -5.54 -1.98
CA GLY A 13 -8.14 -5.17 -2.06
C GLY A 13 -9.06 -6.03 -1.20
N ASP A 14 -8.54 -6.62 -0.11
CA ASP A 14 -9.29 -7.48 0.81
C ASP A 14 -9.89 -6.74 2.02
N TYR A 15 -9.67 -5.42 2.10
CA TYR A 15 -10.09 -4.50 3.15
C TYR A 15 -9.40 -4.71 4.51
N ILE A 16 -8.25 -5.38 4.55
CA ILE A 16 -7.48 -5.62 5.77
C ILE A 16 -6.01 -5.25 5.56
N ILE A 17 -5.59 -4.12 6.12
CA ILE A 17 -4.17 -3.71 6.10
C ILE A 17 -3.36 -4.61 7.05
N ASN A 18 -2.50 -5.46 6.50
CA ASN A 18 -1.66 -6.37 7.26
C ASN A 18 -0.29 -6.62 6.59
N VAL A 19 0.47 -7.59 7.10
CA VAL A 19 1.82 -7.89 6.59
C VAL A 19 1.84 -8.33 5.12
N GLN A 20 0.72 -8.82 4.58
CA GLN A 20 0.61 -9.16 3.17
C GLN A 20 0.74 -7.91 2.29
N ASP A 21 0.14 -6.78 2.68
CA ASP A 21 0.26 -5.50 1.98
C ASP A 21 1.70 -5.00 1.96
N VAL A 22 2.42 -5.16 3.07
CA VAL A 22 3.86 -4.85 3.13
C VAL A 22 4.65 -5.65 2.09
N VAL A 23 4.39 -6.95 1.98
CA VAL A 23 5.07 -7.82 1.00
C VAL A 23 4.73 -7.40 -0.43
N LEU A 24 3.47 -7.04 -0.69
CA LEU A 24 3.04 -6.57 -2.01
C LEU A 24 3.66 -5.21 -2.37
N THR A 25 3.73 -4.27 -1.43
CA THR A 25 4.42 -2.99 -1.64
C THR A 25 5.91 -3.18 -1.91
N VAL A 26 6.60 -4.09 -1.19
CA VAL A 26 7.98 -4.46 -1.51
C VAL A 26 8.10 -4.99 -2.94
N ASN A 27 7.17 -5.84 -3.38
CA ASN A 27 7.17 -6.34 -4.75
C ASN A 27 7.00 -5.19 -5.77
N LEU A 28 6.09 -4.24 -5.51
CA LEU A 28 5.90 -3.05 -6.36
C LEU A 28 7.19 -2.22 -6.48
N VAL A 29 7.90 -2.00 -5.38
CA VAL A 29 9.23 -1.34 -5.37
C VAL A 29 10.22 -2.10 -6.26
N MET A 30 10.25 -3.43 -6.17
CA MET A 30 11.20 -4.26 -6.92
C MET A 30 10.94 -4.27 -8.43
N ILE A 31 9.67 -4.24 -8.85
CA ILE A 31 9.29 -4.26 -10.27
C ILE A 31 9.11 -2.87 -10.87
N GLY A 32 9.09 -1.81 -10.04
CA GLY A 32 8.91 -0.43 -10.48
C GLY A 32 7.50 -0.12 -10.98
N GLU A 33 6.49 -0.84 -10.48
CA GLU A 33 5.08 -0.60 -10.81
C GLU A 33 4.42 0.33 -9.80
N TYR A 34 3.52 1.17 -10.30
CA TYR A 34 2.76 2.11 -9.48
C TYR A 34 1.40 1.53 -9.09
N ASN A 35 1.03 1.73 -7.83
CA ASN A 35 -0.29 1.46 -7.26
C ASN A 35 -0.65 2.59 -6.31
N SER A 36 -1.77 3.27 -6.56
CA SER A 36 -2.20 4.41 -5.74
C SER A 36 -2.53 4.03 -4.29
N ALA A 37 -2.88 2.78 -3.99
CA ALA A 37 -3.09 2.31 -2.63
C ALA A 37 -1.77 2.17 -1.85
N ALA A 38 -0.64 2.01 -2.54
CA ALA A 38 0.67 1.86 -1.95
C ALA A 38 1.45 3.18 -1.83
N ASP A 39 1.03 4.25 -2.50
CA ASP A 39 1.62 5.60 -2.41
C ASP A 39 0.95 6.38 -1.28
N LEU A 40 1.41 6.14 -0.05
CA LEU A 40 0.75 6.63 1.16
C LEU A 40 1.07 8.09 1.48
N ASN A 41 2.19 8.60 0.97
CA ASN A 41 2.56 10.00 1.11
C ASN A 41 2.12 10.88 -0.09
N SER A 42 1.58 10.26 -1.14
CA SER A 42 1.12 10.92 -2.38
C SER A 42 2.19 11.72 -3.11
N ASP A 43 3.45 11.26 -3.07
CA ASP A 43 4.56 11.88 -3.79
C ASP A 43 4.74 11.34 -5.22
N GLY A 44 3.95 10.32 -5.60
CA GLY A 44 3.96 9.71 -6.92
C GLY A 44 5.03 8.63 -7.10
N THR A 45 5.75 8.27 -6.04
CA THR A 45 6.73 7.17 -6.01
C THR A 45 6.28 6.14 -4.98
N ILE A 46 6.57 4.87 -5.24
CA ILE A 46 6.47 3.83 -4.21
C ILE A 46 7.89 3.49 -3.78
N ASP A 47 8.21 3.76 -2.52
CA ASP A 47 9.51 3.43 -1.96
C ASP A 47 9.44 2.92 -0.50
N VAL A 48 10.58 2.90 0.17
CA VAL A 48 10.69 2.42 1.55
C VAL A 48 9.88 3.25 2.55
N LEU A 49 9.61 4.52 2.24
CA LEU A 49 8.81 5.40 3.08
C LEU A 49 7.36 4.91 3.16
N ASP A 50 6.77 4.47 2.06
CA ASP A 50 5.41 3.90 2.05
C ASP A 50 5.33 2.61 2.84
N ILE A 51 6.34 1.74 2.71
CA ILE A 51 6.43 0.50 3.47
C ILE A 51 6.44 0.78 4.98
N VAL A 52 7.23 1.77 5.41
CA VAL A 52 7.28 2.19 6.82
C VAL A 52 5.92 2.73 7.28
N GLN A 53 5.20 3.45 6.41
CA GLN A 53 3.86 3.95 6.73
C GLN A 53 2.83 2.82 6.88
N ILE A 54 2.85 1.79 6.03
CA ILE A 54 2.01 0.59 6.21
C ILE A 54 2.31 -0.09 7.54
N ILE A 55 3.59 -0.26 7.89
CA ILE A 55 4.00 -0.84 9.18
C ILE A 55 3.49 0.03 10.34
N ASN A 56 3.54 1.35 10.22
CA ASN A 56 3.01 2.27 11.23
C ASN A 56 1.49 2.15 11.38
N ILE A 57 0.75 1.90 10.30
CA ILE A 57 -0.69 1.60 10.35
C ILE A 57 -0.95 0.27 11.07
N ILE A 58 -0.13 -0.75 10.83
CA ILE A 58 -0.28 -2.08 11.48
C ILE A 58 -0.02 -2.02 12.99
N LEU A 59 0.86 -1.11 13.45
CA LEU A 59 1.34 -1.06 14.82
C LEU A 59 0.61 -0.07 15.76
N ASN A 60 -0.19 0.86 15.23
CA ASN A 60 -0.92 1.87 16.02
C ASN A 60 -2.45 1.67 15.96
#